data_AF-A0A5J6NKQ0-F1
#
_entry.id   AF-A0A5J6NKQ0-F1
#
_cell.length_a   1.000
_cell.length_b   1.000
_cell.length_c   1.000
_cell.angle_alpha   90.00
_cell.angle_beta   90.00
_cell.angle_gamma   90.00
#
_symmetry.space_group_name_H-M   'P 1'
#
loop_
_entity.id
_entity.type
_entity.pdbx_description
1 polymer ?
#
loop_
_entity_poly.entity_id
_entity_poly.type
_entity_poly.pdbx_seq_one_letter_code
_entity_poly.pdbx_strand_id
1 'polypeptide(L)'
;MNSIIEFPFVDRTTQNSVISTTSSDLSNWSRLSSLWPLLYGTSCCFIEFASLIGSRFDFDRYGLVPRSSPRQADLILTAGTVTMKMAPSLVRLYEQMPEPKYVIAMGACTITGGMFSTDSYSTVRGVDKLIPVDVYLPGCPPKPEAVIDAITKLRKKISREISEDRIRSQQENRCFTTSHRFRVRRSTHTGSYNQGLLYQPPSTSEIPTERFFKYKSSVSFHELVN
;
A
#
# COMPACT_ATOMS: atom_id res chain seq x y z
N MET A 1 23.37 9.31 10.47
CA MET A 1 22.83 8.98 11.80
C MET A 1 23.23 7.54 12.07
N ASN A 2 24.16 7.35 12.99
CA ASN A 2 24.81 6.07 13.25
C ASN A 2 23.80 5.12 13.90
N SER A 3 23.28 4.16 13.12
CA SER A 3 22.53 3.03 13.69
C SER A 3 23.54 2.12 14.38
N ILE A 4 23.70 2.30 15.70
CA ILE A 4 24.47 1.38 16.52
C ILE A 4 23.71 0.04 16.47
N ILE A 5 24.35 -0.97 15.88
CA ILE A 5 23.82 -2.34 15.88
C ILE A 5 23.98 -2.83 17.33
N GLU A 6 22.88 -2.95 18.06
CA GLU A 6 22.88 -3.61 19.37
C GLU A 6 23.27 -5.08 19.17
N PHE A 7 24.36 -5.50 19.81
CA PHE A 7 24.76 -6.89 19.79
C PHE A 7 23.73 -7.73 20.57
N PRO A 8 23.26 -8.87 20.02
CA PRO A 8 22.34 -9.72 20.74
C PRO A 8 23.05 -10.26 22.00
N PHE A 9 22.53 -9.87 23.17
CA PHE A 9 23.01 -10.33 24.48
C PHE A 9 22.65 -11.80 24.77
N VAL A 10 21.74 -12.38 23.96
CA VAL A 10 21.29 -13.77 24.11
C VAL A 10 22.20 -14.70 23.32
N ASP A 11 22.98 -15.50 24.04
CA ASP A 11 23.81 -16.56 23.46
C ASP A 11 22.90 -17.70 22.97
N ARG A 12 22.59 -17.71 21.67
CA ARG A 12 21.70 -18.71 21.05
C ARG A 12 22.42 -20.05 20.91
N THR A 13 22.37 -20.85 21.97
CA THR A 13 22.73 -22.27 21.92
C THR A 13 21.52 -23.08 21.45
N THR A 14 21.28 -23.12 20.14
CA THR A 14 20.19 -23.93 19.59
C THR A 14 20.58 -25.41 19.63
N GLN A 15 20.11 -26.15 20.63
CA GLN A 15 20.24 -27.61 20.67
C GLN A 15 19.26 -28.24 19.68
N ASN A 16 19.66 -28.32 18.41
CA ASN A 16 18.84 -28.89 17.36
C ASN A 16 18.92 -30.42 17.36
N SER A 17 17.80 -31.08 17.67
CA SER A 17 17.64 -32.51 17.40
C SER A 17 17.33 -32.74 15.91
N VAL A 18 17.78 -33.87 15.35
CA VAL A 18 17.52 -34.25 13.95
C VAL A 18 16.01 -34.29 13.64
N ILE A 19 15.19 -34.62 14.64
CA ILE A 19 13.72 -34.65 14.52
C ILE A 19 13.15 -33.22 14.40
N SER A 20 13.68 -32.26 15.16
CA SER A 20 13.24 -30.86 15.09
C SER A 20 13.56 -30.24 13.73
N THR A 21 14.77 -30.48 13.22
CA THR A 21 15.21 -29.94 11.92
C THR A 21 14.41 -30.51 10.75
N THR A 22 14.15 -31.83 10.75
CA THR A 22 13.34 -32.46 9.70
C THR A 22 11.89 -31.93 9.70
N SER A 23 11.31 -31.70 10.88
CA SER A 23 9.99 -31.07 10.98
C SER A 23 9.97 -29.61 10.51
N SER A 24 11.01 -28.82 10.81
CA SER A 24 11.09 -27.44 10.33
C SER A 24 11.28 -27.40 8.81
N ASP A 25 12.09 -28.30 8.25
CA ASP A 25 12.32 -28.38 6.81
C ASP A 25 11.03 -28.70 6.06
N LEU A 26 10.23 -29.66 6.57
CA LEU A 26 8.92 -29.97 6.00
C LEU A 26 7.95 -28.78 6.07
N SER A 27 7.91 -28.06 7.19
CA SER A 27 7.07 -26.88 7.37
C SER A 27 7.48 -25.73 6.45
N ASN A 28 8.77 -25.51 6.28
CA ASN A 28 9.29 -24.48 5.40
C ASN A 28 9.04 -24.86 3.93
N TRP A 29 9.21 -26.14 3.57
CA TRP A 29 8.92 -26.65 2.24
C TRP A 29 7.46 -26.48 1.85
N SER A 30 6.51 -26.76 2.75
CA SER A 30 5.08 -26.58 2.45
C SER A 30 4.76 -25.11 2.19
N ARG A 31 5.26 -24.19 3.03
CA ARG A 31 5.04 -22.74 2.88
C ARG A 31 5.64 -22.18 1.60
N LEU A 32 6.91 -22.49 1.31
CA LEU A 32 7.57 -21.94 0.12
C LEU A 32 6.97 -22.49 -1.18
N SER A 33 6.36 -23.68 -1.14
CA SER A 33 5.74 -24.34 -2.29
C SER A 33 4.35 -23.80 -2.62
N SER A 34 3.62 -23.25 -1.63
CA SER A 34 2.24 -22.78 -1.80
C SER A 34 2.01 -21.38 -1.21
N LEU A 35 2.72 -20.39 -1.71
CA LEU A 35 2.50 -18.99 -1.33
C LEU A 35 1.29 -18.43 -2.06
N TRP A 36 0.37 -17.78 -1.39
CA TRP A 36 -0.81 -17.13 -1.97
C TRP A 36 -0.68 -15.61 -1.91
N PRO A 37 -0.25 -14.99 -3.03
CA PRO A 37 -0.12 -13.54 -3.10
C PRO A 37 -1.49 -12.84 -3.10
N LEU A 38 -1.58 -11.75 -2.37
CA LEU A 38 -2.71 -10.84 -2.42
C LEU A 38 -2.72 -10.14 -3.79
N LEU A 39 -3.89 -10.09 -4.42
CA LEU A 39 -4.15 -9.25 -5.59
C LEU A 39 -4.15 -7.76 -5.22
N TYR A 40 -2.96 -7.24 -4.97
CA TYR A 40 -2.71 -5.85 -4.62
C TYR A 40 -2.07 -5.11 -5.78
N GLY A 41 -2.61 -3.95 -6.14
CA GLY A 41 -2.05 -3.10 -7.18
C GLY A 41 -2.57 -1.68 -7.10
N THR A 42 -1.68 -0.70 -7.17
CA THR A 42 -2.06 0.72 -7.09
C THR A 42 -1.61 1.55 -8.29
N SER A 43 -0.64 1.06 -9.08
CA SER A 43 -0.04 1.82 -10.18
C SER A 43 0.50 0.90 -11.28
N CYS A 44 1.42 1.40 -12.12
CA CYS A 44 1.95 0.71 -13.31
C CYS A 44 2.55 -0.68 -13.03
N CYS A 45 3.17 -0.91 -11.88
CA CYS A 45 3.76 -2.21 -11.55
C CYS A 45 2.71 -3.34 -11.46
N PHE A 46 1.44 -3.02 -11.25
CA PHE A 46 0.37 -4.02 -11.24
C PHE A 46 0.14 -4.68 -12.60
N ILE A 47 0.40 -3.98 -13.71
CA ILE A 47 0.22 -4.57 -15.06
C ILE A 47 1.26 -5.65 -15.29
N GLU A 48 2.51 -5.40 -14.90
CA GLU A 48 3.57 -6.42 -14.97
C GLU A 48 3.25 -7.61 -14.05
N PHE A 49 2.71 -7.36 -12.86
CA PHE A 49 2.22 -8.43 -11.99
C PHE A 49 1.05 -9.20 -12.61
N ALA A 50 0.07 -8.52 -13.21
CA ALA A 50 -1.07 -9.16 -13.88
C ALA A 50 -0.62 -9.99 -15.09
N SER A 51 0.45 -9.59 -15.77
CA SER A 51 1.03 -10.38 -16.87
C SER A 51 1.56 -11.74 -16.42
N LEU A 52 1.95 -11.88 -15.13
CA LEU A 52 2.36 -13.16 -14.55
C LEU A 52 1.19 -14.13 -14.42
N ILE A 53 0.00 -13.61 -14.13
CA ILE A 53 -1.24 -14.39 -14.03
C ILE A 53 -1.64 -14.94 -15.42
N GLY A 54 -1.17 -14.30 -16.50
CA GLY A 54 -1.38 -14.76 -17.86
C GLY A 54 -0.60 -16.04 -18.21
N SER A 55 -0.95 -16.63 -19.35
CA SER A 55 -0.40 -17.90 -19.83
C SER A 55 1.10 -17.88 -20.16
N ARG A 56 1.67 -16.71 -20.45
CA ARG A 56 3.06 -16.60 -20.91
C ARG A 56 4.06 -16.95 -19.80
N PHE A 57 3.82 -16.47 -18.59
CA PHE A 57 4.74 -16.64 -17.47
C PHE A 57 4.24 -17.66 -16.44
N ASP A 58 2.92 -17.86 -16.37
CA ASP A 58 2.23 -18.83 -15.52
C ASP A 58 2.68 -18.79 -14.06
N PHE A 59 2.02 -17.92 -13.31
CA PHE A 59 2.27 -17.74 -11.88
C PHE A 59 1.96 -19.00 -11.06
N ASP A 60 0.92 -19.74 -11.43
CA ASP A 60 0.45 -20.92 -10.70
C ASP A 60 1.40 -22.11 -10.82
N ARG A 61 2.25 -22.14 -11.86
CA ARG A 61 3.36 -23.09 -11.97
C ARG A 61 4.28 -23.10 -10.75
N TYR A 62 4.42 -21.95 -10.09
CA TYR A 62 5.19 -21.83 -8.86
C TYR A 62 4.31 -21.99 -7.61
N GLY A 63 3.10 -22.53 -7.71
CA GLY A 63 2.18 -22.65 -6.58
C GLY A 63 1.69 -21.30 -6.04
N LEU A 64 1.75 -20.25 -6.87
CA LEU A 64 1.32 -18.90 -6.53
C LEU A 64 -0.10 -18.64 -7.00
N VAL A 65 -1.06 -18.89 -6.12
CA VAL A 65 -2.48 -18.65 -6.41
C VAL A 65 -2.87 -17.26 -5.92
N PRO A 66 -3.18 -16.30 -6.82
CA PRO A 66 -3.58 -14.97 -6.41
C PRO A 66 -4.93 -14.99 -5.65
N ARG A 67 -4.97 -14.36 -4.47
CA ARG A 67 -6.18 -14.23 -3.64
C ARG A 67 -6.61 -12.78 -3.52
N SER A 68 -7.91 -12.53 -3.62
CA SER A 68 -8.49 -11.18 -3.44
C SER A 68 -8.73 -10.81 -1.98
N SER A 69 -8.67 -11.78 -1.05
CA SER A 69 -8.92 -11.56 0.37
C SER A 69 -7.63 -11.59 1.18
N PRO A 70 -7.35 -10.58 2.03
CA PRO A 70 -6.17 -10.55 2.90
C PRO A 70 -6.16 -11.69 3.91
N ARG A 71 -7.32 -12.21 4.31
CA ARG A 71 -7.39 -13.32 5.27
C ARG A 71 -6.95 -14.65 4.67
N GLN A 72 -6.93 -14.75 3.34
CA GLN A 72 -6.51 -15.95 2.62
C GLN A 72 -5.07 -15.83 2.12
N ALA A 73 -4.57 -14.62 1.88
CA ALA A 73 -3.23 -14.41 1.37
C ALA A 73 -2.17 -14.41 2.47
N ASP A 74 -0.99 -14.93 2.17
CA ASP A 74 0.20 -14.95 3.03
C ASP A 74 1.36 -14.10 2.46
N LEU A 75 1.30 -13.74 1.17
CA LEU A 75 2.26 -12.89 0.50
C LEU A 75 1.58 -11.59 0.05
N ILE A 76 2.18 -10.44 0.31
CA ILE A 76 1.75 -9.17 -0.27
C ILE A 76 2.84 -8.62 -1.18
N LEU A 77 2.53 -8.54 -2.48
CA LEU A 77 3.37 -7.89 -3.46
C LEU A 77 2.93 -6.42 -3.56
N THR A 78 3.76 -5.50 -3.08
CA THR A 78 3.40 -4.06 -3.14
C THR A 78 3.65 -3.51 -4.55
N ALA A 79 2.73 -3.82 -5.46
CA ALA A 79 2.85 -3.49 -6.88
C ALA A 79 2.32 -2.09 -7.21
N GLY A 80 3.08 -1.05 -6.84
CA GLY A 80 2.81 0.33 -7.26
C GLY A 80 3.04 1.38 -6.18
N THR A 81 2.83 2.65 -6.54
CA THR A 81 3.07 3.79 -5.65
C THR A 81 2.04 3.81 -4.53
N VAL A 82 2.51 4.05 -3.30
CA VAL A 82 1.64 4.21 -2.12
C VAL A 82 1.53 5.70 -1.80
N THR A 83 0.31 6.24 -1.88
CA THR A 83 0.01 7.62 -1.50
C THR A 83 -0.36 7.70 -0.01
N MET A 84 -0.32 8.91 0.57
CA MET A 84 -0.72 9.16 1.95
C MET A 84 -2.16 8.68 2.26
N LYS A 85 -3.05 8.75 1.26
CA LYS A 85 -4.42 8.24 1.39
C LYS A 85 -4.48 6.71 1.44
N MET A 86 -3.62 6.03 0.68
CA MET A 86 -3.58 4.57 0.61
C MET A 86 -2.76 3.94 1.75
N ALA A 87 -1.80 4.68 2.31
CA ALA A 87 -0.93 4.23 3.39
C ALA A 87 -1.65 3.53 4.56
N PRO A 88 -2.70 4.13 5.20
CA PRO A 88 -3.41 3.45 6.29
C PRO A 88 -4.17 2.21 5.82
N SER A 89 -4.70 2.21 4.59
CA SER A 89 -5.38 1.04 4.01
C SER A 89 -4.42 -0.12 3.78
N LEU A 90 -3.18 0.16 3.34
CA LEU A 90 -2.15 -0.86 3.16
C LEU A 90 -1.75 -1.50 4.49
N VAL A 91 -1.50 -0.69 5.52
CA VAL A 91 -1.21 -1.20 6.88
C VAL A 91 -2.37 -2.07 7.36
N ARG A 92 -3.61 -1.64 7.13
CA ARG A 92 -4.79 -2.41 7.52
C ARG A 92 -4.90 -3.76 6.79
N LEU A 93 -4.54 -3.81 5.50
CA LEU A 93 -4.50 -5.07 4.75
C LEU A 93 -3.45 -6.02 5.35
N TYR A 94 -2.26 -5.50 5.65
CA TYR A 94 -1.17 -6.27 6.25
C TYR A 94 -1.52 -6.82 7.64
N GLU A 95 -2.19 -6.02 8.48
CA GLU A 95 -2.69 -6.46 9.80
C GLU A 95 -3.75 -7.56 9.71
N GLN A 96 -4.52 -7.61 8.62
CA GLN A 96 -5.58 -8.60 8.44
C GLN A 96 -5.08 -9.95 7.91
N MET A 97 -3.82 -10.02 7.48
CA MET A 97 -3.20 -11.24 6.99
C MET A 97 -2.77 -12.17 8.14
N PRO A 98 -2.96 -13.50 7.98
CA PRO A 98 -2.48 -14.47 8.95
C PRO A 98 -0.95 -14.47 9.03
N GLU A 99 -0.40 -14.89 10.18
CA GLU A 99 1.02 -15.22 10.29
C GLU A 99 1.24 -16.67 9.85
N PRO A 100 2.25 -17.01 9.05
CA PRO A 100 3.35 -16.19 8.51
C PRO A 100 2.91 -15.29 7.34
N LYS A 101 3.40 -14.04 7.31
CA LYS A 101 3.15 -13.11 6.20
C LYS A 101 4.45 -12.52 5.67
N TYR A 102 4.53 -12.40 4.34
CA TYR A 102 5.72 -11.91 3.64
C TYR A 102 5.39 -10.71 2.76
N VAL A 103 6.31 -9.77 2.66
CA VAL A 103 6.17 -8.52 1.90
C VAL A 103 7.30 -8.39 0.89
N ILE A 104 6.95 -8.21 -0.39
CA ILE A 104 7.91 -7.83 -1.42
C ILE A 104 7.63 -6.39 -1.87
N ALA A 105 8.66 -5.55 -1.84
CA ALA A 105 8.64 -4.20 -2.40
C ALA A 105 8.89 -4.27 -3.91
N MET A 106 7.85 -4.11 -4.72
CA MET A 106 7.93 -4.19 -6.18
C MET A 106 7.99 -2.80 -6.83
N GLY A 107 9.15 -2.50 -7.41
CA GLY A 107 9.38 -1.31 -8.21
C GLY A 107 9.96 -0.14 -7.41
N ALA A 108 10.57 0.82 -8.12
CA ALA A 108 11.31 1.92 -7.52
C ALA A 108 10.45 2.77 -6.55
N CYS A 109 9.15 2.89 -6.83
CA CYS A 109 8.22 3.66 -6.01
C CYS A 109 8.05 3.10 -4.59
N THR A 110 8.06 1.79 -4.41
CA THR A 110 7.92 1.17 -3.07
C THR A 110 9.24 1.05 -2.32
N ILE A 111 10.38 1.18 -2.99
CA ILE A 111 11.69 1.11 -2.32
C ILE A 111 12.05 2.49 -1.76
N THR A 112 12.09 3.52 -2.61
CA THR A 112 12.57 4.86 -2.23
C THR A 112 11.56 5.98 -2.53
N GLY A 113 10.41 5.66 -3.13
CA GLY A 113 9.52 6.64 -3.76
C GLY A 113 9.79 6.82 -5.26
N GLY A 114 10.89 6.27 -5.79
CA GLY A 114 11.20 6.28 -7.21
C GLY A 114 11.26 7.70 -7.78
N MET A 115 10.61 7.92 -8.93
CA MET A 115 10.51 9.26 -9.54
C MET A 115 9.79 10.29 -8.65
N PHE A 116 8.96 9.85 -7.71
CA PHE A 116 8.22 10.72 -6.81
C PHE A 116 9.00 11.10 -5.55
N SER A 117 10.24 10.62 -5.41
CA SER A 117 11.06 10.87 -4.22
C SER A 117 11.47 12.33 -4.05
N THR A 118 11.65 13.11 -5.12
CA THR A 118 12.08 14.52 -5.01
C THR A 118 10.89 15.44 -4.69
N ASP A 119 9.95 15.58 -5.63
CA ASP A 119 9.00 16.71 -5.61
C ASP A 119 7.58 16.38 -5.16
N SER A 120 7.28 15.12 -4.84
CA SER A 120 5.91 14.76 -4.47
C SER A 120 5.60 15.07 -3.00
N TYR A 121 4.43 15.70 -2.78
CA TYR A 121 3.93 16.06 -1.44
C TYR A 121 3.13 14.93 -0.78
N SER A 122 2.59 14.00 -1.57
CA SER A 122 1.59 13.02 -1.13
C SER A 122 2.00 11.56 -1.26
N THR A 123 3.19 11.25 -1.78
CA THR A 123 3.66 9.86 -1.88
C THR A 123 4.50 9.48 -0.67
N VAL A 124 4.34 8.24 -0.22
CA VAL A 124 5.18 7.67 0.82
C VAL A 124 6.49 7.22 0.18
N ARG A 125 7.61 7.81 0.62
CA ARG A 125 8.95 7.49 0.14
C ARG A 125 9.42 6.15 0.73
N GLY A 126 8.99 5.06 0.12
CA GLY A 126 9.31 3.70 0.53
C GLY A 126 8.24 3.06 1.41
N VAL A 127 7.87 1.82 1.12
CA VAL A 127 6.86 1.04 1.84
C VAL A 127 7.37 0.47 3.16
N ASP A 128 8.70 0.38 3.31
CA ASP A 128 9.40 -0.05 4.53
C ASP A 128 9.11 0.86 5.74
N LYS A 129 8.61 2.08 5.49
CA LYS A 129 8.14 2.99 6.56
C LYS A 129 6.80 2.58 7.16
N LEU A 130 6.05 1.72 6.47
CA LEU A 130 4.68 1.32 6.85
C LEU A 130 4.65 -0.13 7.32
N ILE A 131 5.28 -1.02 6.56
CA ILE A 131 5.28 -2.47 6.80
C ILE A 131 6.68 -3.03 6.58
N PRO A 132 7.10 -4.06 7.32
CA PRO A 132 8.43 -4.64 7.18
C PRO A 132 8.56 -5.34 5.83
N VAL A 133 9.59 -5.01 5.06
CA VAL A 133 9.84 -5.59 3.72
C VAL A 133 10.83 -6.75 3.81
N ASP A 134 10.51 -7.88 3.17
CA ASP A 134 11.39 -9.05 3.11
C ASP A 134 12.36 -9.02 1.93
N VAL A 135 11.87 -8.62 0.76
CA VAL A 135 12.64 -8.60 -0.49
C VAL A 135 12.34 -7.30 -1.25
N TYR A 136 13.40 -6.67 -1.74
CA TYR A 136 13.34 -5.49 -2.59
C TYR A 136 13.56 -5.86 -4.05
N LEU A 137 12.64 -5.46 -4.92
CA LEU A 137 12.70 -5.68 -6.36
C LEU A 137 12.77 -4.33 -7.10
N PRO A 138 13.97 -3.89 -7.54
CA PRO A 138 14.11 -2.66 -8.31
C PRO A 138 13.54 -2.79 -9.72
N GLY A 139 13.00 -1.70 -10.26
CA GLY A 139 12.45 -1.60 -11.62
C GLY A 139 11.37 -0.53 -11.75
N CYS A 140 11.06 -0.08 -12.97
CA CYS A 140 10.01 0.94 -13.20
C CYS A 140 9.34 0.80 -14.58
N PRO A 141 8.45 -0.20 -14.79
CA PRO A 141 8.18 -1.32 -13.90
C PRO A 141 9.22 -2.45 -14.09
N PRO A 142 9.43 -3.34 -13.09
CA PRO A 142 10.30 -4.49 -13.27
C PRO A 142 9.69 -5.49 -14.25
N LYS A 143 10.51 -6.13 -15.07
CA LYS A 143 10.04 -7.17 -16.00
C LYS A 143 9.43 -8.36 -15.24
N PRO A 144 8.46 -9.09 -15.82
CA PRO A 144 7.81 -10.21 -15.15
C PRO A 144 8.81 -11.29 -14.71
N GLU A 145 9.85 -11.55 -15.50
CA GLU A 145 10.90 -12.51 -15.14
C GLU A 145 11.67 -12.10 -13.87
N ALA A 146 11.84 -10.80 -13.65
CA ALA A 146 12.49 -10.27 -12.44
C ALA A 146 11.60 -10.44 -11.19
N VAL A 147 10.28 -10.45 -11.35
CA VAL A 147 9.35 -10.77 -10.27
C VAL A 147 9.49 -12.22 -9.84
N ILE A 148 9.61 -13.14 -10.80
CA ILE A 148 9.85 -14.57 -10.53
C ILE A 148 11.18 -14.76 -9.79
N ASP A 149 12.23 -14.01 -10.16
CA ASP A 149 13.50 -14.03 -9.41
C ASP A 149 13.34 -13.52 -7.97
N ALA A 150 12.59 -12.44 -7.75
CA ALA A 150 12.30 -11.94 -6.40
C ALA A 150 11.57 -12.98 -5.54
N ILE A 151 10.61 -13.71 -6.12
CA ILE A 151 9.92 -14.80 -5.42
C ILE A 151 10.88 -15.96 -5.13
N THR A 152 11.78 -16.28 -6.06
CA THR A 152 12.81 -17.30 -5.84
C THR A 152 13.74 -16.91 -4.69
N LYS A 153 14.09 -15.62 -4.56
CA LYS A 153 14.83 -15.09 -3.41
C LYS A 153 14.03 -15.16 -2.12
N LEU A 154 12.72 -14.86 -2.15
CA LEU A 154 11.84 -15.02 -1.00
C LEU A 154 11.79 -16.48 -0.54
N ARG A 155 11.66 -17.44 -1.45
CA ARG A 155 11.68 -18.88 -1.13
C ARG A 155 12.97 -19.31 -0.44
N LYS A 156 14.11 -18.79 -0.90
CA LYS A 156 15.42 -19.03 -0.24
C LYS A 156 15.46 -18.44 1.17
N LYS A 157 14.77 -17.32 1.41
CA LYS A 157 14.63 -16.74 2.75
C LYS A 157 13.78 -17.64 3.66
N ILE A 158 12.59 -18.06 3.19
CA ILE A 158 11.67 -18.93 3.93
C ILE A 158 12.33 -20.27 4.28
N SER A 159 13.11 -20.85 3.35
CA SER A 159 13.83 -22.09 3.58
C SER A 159 14.84 -22.02 4.74
N ARG A 160 15.29 -20.83 5.14
CA ARG A 160 16.28 -20.61 6.20
C ARG A 160 15.63 -20.24 7.54
N GLU A 161 14.31 -20.11 7.61
CA GLU A 161 13.62 -19.73 8.84
C GLU A 161 13.61 -20.86 9.85
N ILE A 162 13.97 -20.55 11.10
CA ILE A 162 13.91 -21.48 12.23
C ILE A 162 12.58 -21.27 12.95
N SER A 163 11.91 -22.35 13.37
CA SER A 163 10.61 -22.27 14.05
C SER A 163 10.62 -21.38 15.30
N GLU A 164 11.73 -21.31 16.04
CA GLU A 164 11.87 -20.52 17.27
C GLU A 164 11.88 -19.00 17.03
N ASP A 165 12.34 -18.54 15.84
CA ASP A 165 12.31 -17.12 15.48
C ASP A 165 10.89 -16.55 15.37
N ARG A 166 9.88 -17.42 15.19
CA ARG A 166 8.47 -17.02 15.07
C ARG A 166 7.86 -16.56 16.38
N ILE A 167 8.36 -17.03 17.53
CA ILE A 167 7.83 -16.57 18.83
C ILE A 167 8.11 -15.06 19.00
N ARG A 168 9.18 -14.55 18.37
CA ARG A 168 9.54 -13.12 18.39
C ARG A 168 8.78 -12.25 17.38
N SER A 169 8.13 -12.83 16.38
CA SER A 169 7.40 -12.03 15.36
C SER A 169 6.03 -11.54 15.83
N GLN A 170 5.54 -12.03 16.98
CA GLN A 170 4.30 -11.53 17.55
C GLN A 170 4.48 -10.06 17.94
N GLN A 171 3.58 -9.21 17.44
CA GLN A 171 3.58 -7.79 17.77
C GLN A 171 3.50 -7.59 19.28
N GLU A 172 4.50 -6.91 19.85
CA GLU A 172 4.49 -6.53 21.26
C GLU A 172 3.45 -5.43 21.50
N ASN A 173 2.52 -5.67 22.41
CA ASN A 173 1.48 -4.72 22.76
C ASN A 173 1.99 -3.70 23.78
N ARG A 174 2.71 -2.67 23.31
CA ARG A 174 3.11 -1.52 24.12
C ARG A 174 2.04 -0.42 24.03
N CYS A 175 1.02 -0.51 24.86
CA CYS A 175 -0.10 0.43 24.85
C CYS A 175 0.13 1.60 25.82
N PHE A 176 0.10 2.83 25.30
CA PHE A 176 0.13 4.06 26.09
C PHE A 176 -1.17 4.85 25.86
N THR A 177 -1.73 5.43 26.92
CA THR A 177 -2.97 6.24 26.83
C THR A 177 -2.69 7.65 27.33
N THR A 178 -3.00 8.66 26.50
CA THR A 178 -2.84 10.08 26.82
C THR A 178 -4.10 10.85 26.47
N SER A 179 -4.56 11.76 27.34
CA SER A 179 -5.72 12.60 27.07
C SER A 179 -5.38 13.75 26.11
N HIS A 180 -6.31 14.11 25.21
CA HIS A 180 -6.13 15.18 24.22
C HIS A 180 -7.26 16.23 24.29
N ARG A 181 -7.02 17.46 23.82
CA ARG A 181 -8.02 18.54 23.73
C ARG A 181 -8.42 18.87 22.28
N PHE A 182 -8.45 17.88 21.39
CA PHE A 182 -8.87 18.08 20.00
C PHE A 182 -10.39 18.30 19.88
N ARG A 183 -10.81 19.14 18.93
CA ARG A 183 -12.24 19.35 18.61
C ARG A 183 -12.71 18.25 17.66
N VAL A 184 -13.71 17.48 18.06
CA VAL A 184 -14.32 16.45 17.21
C VAL A 184 -15.08 17.11 16.05
N ARG A 185 -14.78 16.69 14.81
CA ARG A 185 -15.47 17.12 13.59
C ARG A 185 -16.30 15.96 13.04
N ARG A 186 -17.41 16.29 12.36
CA ARG A 186 -18.23 15.30 11.63
C ARG A 186 -17.46 14.80 10.40
N SER A 187 -17.71 13.54 10.00
CA SER A 187 -17.13 12.97 8.77
C SER A 187 -17.54 13.81 7.55
N THR A 188 -16.58 14.08 6.67
CA THR A 188 -16.83 14.72 5.37
C THR A 188 -17.42 13.75 4.35
N HIS A 189 -17.21 12.44 4.52
CA HIS A 189 -17.73 11.40 3.65
C HIS A 189 -19.04 10.84 4.25
N THR A 190 -20.18 11.35 3.78
CA THR A 190 -21.52 11.00 4.26
C THR A 190 -22.25 9.98 3.38
N GLY A 191 -21.65 9.54 2.26
CA GLY A 191 -22.23 8.53 1.36
C GLY A 191 -23.40 9.02 0.49
N SER A 192 -23.80 10.29 0.62
CA SER A 192 -24.87 10.92 -0.16
C SER A 192 -24.33 11.57 -1.43
N TYR A 193 -23.92 10.76 -2.40
CA TYR A 193 -23.46 11.29 -3.71
C TYR A 193 -24.62 11.92 -4.51
N ASN A 194 -25.81 11.35 -4.40
CA ASN A 194 -26.99 11.73 -5.20
C ASN A 194 -27.95 12.71 -4.48
N GLN A 195 -27.73 13.06 -3.21
CA GLN A 195 -28.63 13.97 -2.48
C GLN A 195 -28.07 15.39 -2.52
N GLY A 196 -28.85 16.24 -3.18
CA GLY A 196 -28.48 17.57 -3.61
C GLY A 196 -28.34 18.59 -2.49
N LEU A 197 -27.28 19.40 -2.65
CA LEU A 197 -27.23 20.80 -2.28
C LEU A 197 -26.33 21.60 -3.26
N LEU A 198 -25.51 20.92 -4.08
CA LEU A 198 -24.59 21.58 -5.04
C LEU A 198 -24.96 21.43 -6.52
N TYR A 199 -25.81 20.46 -6.88
CA TYR A 199 -26.46 20.41 -8.21
C TYR A 199 -27.85 21.04 -8.12
N GLN A 200 -27.96 22.24 -7.56
CA GLN A 200 -29.07 23.08 -7.98
C GLN A 200 -28.64 23.74 -9.28
N PRO A 201 -29.40 23.64 -10.39
CA PRO A 201 -29.18 24.54 -11.51
C PRO A 201 -29.22 25.97 -10.95
N PRO A 202 -28.40 26.91 -11.47
CA PRO A 202 -28.40 28.27 -10.95
C PRO A 202 -29.83 28.76 -10.88
N SER A 203 -30.27 29.14 -9.68
CA SER A 203 -31.59 29.70 -9.48
C SER A 203 -31.70 30.89 -10.43
N THR A 204 -32.64 30.82 -11.37
CA THR A 204 -33.00 31.97 -12.19
C THR A 204 -33.67 32.94 -11.23
N SER A 205 -32.89 33.78 -10.56
CA SER A 205 -33.42 34.90 -9.81
C SER A 205 -34.10 35.80 -10.83
N GLU A 206 -35.43 35.83 -10.81
CA GLU A 206 -36.21 36.86 -11.48
C GLU A 206 -35.67 38.20 -11.02
N ILE A 207 -34.91 38.86 -11.89
CA ILE A 207 -34.53 40.26 -11.72
C ILE A 207 -35.85 41.03 -11.77
N PRO A 208 -36.22 41.81 -10.73
CA PRO A 208 -37.39 42.68 -10.85
C PRO A 208 -37.08 43.69 -11.94
N THR A 209 -37.88 43.68 -13.01
CA THR A 209 -37.69 44.44 -14.26
C THR A 209 -37.63 45.96 -14.05
N GLU A 210 -37.92 46.46 -12.85
CA GLU A 210 -37.95 47.89 -12.52
C GLU A 210 -36.57 48.54 -12.29
N ARG A 211 -35.54 47.79 -11.87
CA ARG A 211 -34.19 48.38 -11.66
C ARG A 211 -33.42 48.63 -12.96
N PHE A 212 -33.79 47.98 -14.07
CA PHE A 212 -33.12 48.12 -15.36
C PHE A 212 -33.48 49.41 -16.10
N PHE A 213 -34.70 49.96 -15.90
CA PHE A 213 -35.13 51.16 -16.60
C PHE A 213 -34.60 52.47 -16.00
N LYS A 214 -34.36 52.54 -14.68
CA LYS A 214 -33.81 53.76 -14.04
C LYS A 214 -32.35 54.04 -14.38
N TYR A 215 -31.56 53.01 -14.67
CA TYR A 215 -30.15 53.20 -15.05
C TYR A 215 -30.00 53.68 -16.50
N LYS A 216 -30.95 53.35 -17.37
CA LYS A 216 -30.91 53.74 -18.79
C LYS A 216 -31.34 55.19 -19.04
N SER A 217 -32.07 55.82 -18.12
CA SER A 217 -32.50 57.22 -18.24
C SER A 217 -31.46 58.25 -17.76
N SER A 218 -30.40 57.84 -17.05
CA SER A 218 -29.45 58.78 -16.42
C SER A 218 -28.12 58.96 -17.17
N VAL A 219 -27.93 58.35 -18.34
CA VAL A 219 -26.70 58.52 -19.12
C VAL A 219 -27.03 59.28 -20.40
N SER A 220 -26.90 60.60 -20.32
CA SER A 220 -26.94 61.51 -21.48
C SER A 220 -25.73 61.25 -22.38
N PHE A 221 -26.00 61.08 -23.67
CA PHE A 221 -25.01 61.16 -24.75
C PHE A 221 -24.26 62.51 -24.65
N HIS A 222 -22.95 62.47 -24.43
CA HIS A 222 -22.06 63.55 -24.84
C HIS A 222 -21.02 63.00 -25.82
N GLU A 223 -20.84 63.77 -26.88
CA GLU A 223 -20.19 63.48 -28.15
C GLU A 223 -18.71 63.10 -28.04
N LEU A 224 -18.28 62.17 -28.89
CA LEU A 224 -16.91 62.09 -29.39
C LEU A 224 -16.93 62.45 -30.88
N VAL A 225 -16.52 63.69 -31.17
CA VAL A 225 -16.09 64.16 -32.49
C VAL A 225 -14.60 64.46 -32.40
N ASN A 226 -13.88 64.00 -33.44
CA ASN A 226 -12.45 64.07 -33.76
C ASN A 226 -11.53 63.04 -33.12
#